data_AF-A0A9E2TTN4-F1
#
_entry.id   AF-A0A9E2TTN4-F1
#
_cell.length_a   1.000
_cell.length_b   1.000
_cell.length_c   1.000
_cell.angle_alpha   90.00
_cell.angle_beta   90.00
_cell.angle_gamma   90.00
#
_symmetry.space_group_name_H-M   'P 1'
#
loop_
_entity.id
_entity.type
_entity.pdbx_description
1 polymer ?
#
loop_
_entity_poly.entity_id
_entity_poly.type
_entity_poly.pdbx_seq_one_letter_code
_entity_poly.pdbx_strand_id
1 'polypeptide(L)'
;MPSRTTAIALLLYLFSLPILPADVYTVQAEDAPPAPKPGLPNRLPAFQDVAMEVAPQLSTLPGQGDALALFKEVIGPRLGLIDPAMTLGAKTLPPSMAKELLLDDLKQSAAELVRGLAAWQLAVAVRTLPDSATPEQLSALQKQVEAQTPWFTAGTPPVEEPLKQLLSLTKDTAPQPPSLLGGHAAQLETWAIQTVHREWYRLAGWKDTVRQQRGLARLCGTWQWSIHNHQNHREEKTAVIFAPNGATSSTTPAEISVLGDNVYLRWETRAGVQEDSLLFSGEGQRLEGTFVNTAGGWGSITGKRTATCTGEGGDKPASAPRRHHH
;
A
#
# COMPACT_ATOMS: atom_id res chain seq x y z
N MET A 1 14.95 97.02 -19.24
CA MET A 1 15.04 97.04 -20.73
C MET A 1 15.82 95.80 -21.15
N PRO A 2 15.34 94.94 -22.07
CA PRO A 2 14.16 95.05 -22.90
C PRO A 2 13.02 94.11 -22.49
N SER A 3 11.80 94.64 -22.62
CA SER A 3 10.58 93.91 -22.88
C SER A 3 10.54 93.43 -24.34
N ARG A 4 9.97 92.26 -24.61
CA ARG A 4 9.10 92.03 -25.78
C ARG A 4 8.14 90.86 -25.49
N THR A 5 6.93 91.27 -25.18
CA THR A 5 5.66 90.54 -25.09
C THR A 5 5.22 89.95 -26.43
N THR A 6 4.72 88.71 -26.41
CA THR A 6 3.53 88.15 -27.13
C THR A 6 3.51 86.64 -26.79
N ALA A 7 2.43 85.95 -26.41
CA ALA A 7 0.99 86.19 -26.38
C ALA A 7 0.40 85.34 -25.22
N ILE A 8 -0.46 85.92 -24.35
CA ILE A 8 -1.93 85.71 -24.30
C ILE A 8 -2.29 84.23 -24.06
N ALA A 9 -2.49 83.83 -22.79
CA ALA A 9 -3.79 83.74 -22.10
C ALA A 9 -4.61 82.53 -22.60
N LEU A 10 -4.85 81.51 -21.78
CA LEU A 10 -5.95 81.34 -20.82
C LEU A 10 -5.64 79.96 -20.18
N LEU A 11 -5.70 79.69 -18.88
CA LEU A 11 -6.87 79.68 -18.00
C LEU A 11 -6.31 79.25 -16.63
N LEU A 12 -6.04 80.21 -15.74
CA LEU A 12 -5.76 79.95 -14.33
C LEU A 12 -6.82 80.70 -13.55
N TYR A 13 -7.85 80.00 -13.10
CA TYR A 13 -8.56 80.23 -11.84
C TYR A 13 -9.81 79.37 -11.84
N LEU A 14 -9.69 78.12 -11.42
CA LEU A 14 -10.82 77.38 -10.84
C LEU A 14 -10.26 76.31 -9.90
N PHE A 15 -10.64 76.47 -8.62
CA PHE A 15 -10.73 75.45 -7.56
C PHE A 15 -9.45 74.95 -6.86
N SER A 16 -9.18 75.62 -5.74
CA SER A 16 -9.06 75.05 -4.39
C SER A 16 -9.28 73.53 -4.19
N LEU A 17 -8.46 72.97 -3.30
CA LEU A 17 -8.60 71.77 -2.44
C LEU A 17 -7.64 70.59 -2.73
N PRO A 18 -7.23 69.87 -1.66
CA PRO A 18 -5.87 69.38 -1.47
C PRO A 18 -5.61 68.03 -2.15
N ILE A 19 -4.33 67.81 -2.46
CA ILE A 19 -3.75 66.58 -2.97
C ILE A 19 -3.97 65.48 -1.93
N LEU A 20 -4.92 64.59 -2.18
CA LEU A 20 -4.99 63.26 -1.57
C LEU A 20 -4.00 62.34 -2.31
N PRO A 21 -3.26 61.48 -1.59
CA PRO A 21 -2.36 60.52 -2.22
C PRO A 21 -3.17 59.51 -3.05
N ALA A 22 -2.70 59.27 -4.26
CA ALA A 22 -3.29 58.31 -5.20
C ALA A 22 -3.43 56.93 -4.55
N ASP A 23 -4.63 56.37 -4.65
CA ASP A 23 -4.90 54.97 -4.38
C ASP A 23 -3.96 54.12 -5.23
N VAL A 24 -3.03 53.44 -4.55
CA VAL A 24 -2.31 52.31 -5.12
C VAL A 24 -3.37 51.22 -5.29
N TYR A 25 -3.90 51.08 -6.50
CA TYR A 25 -4.56 49.86 -6.92
C TYR A 25 -3.56 48.72 -6.82
N THR A 26 -3.54 48.04 -5.66
CA THR A 26 -3.02 46.69 -5.60
C THR A 26 -3.95 45.85 -6.46
N VAL A 27 -3.49 45.49 -7.65
CA VAL A 27 -4.04 44.36 -8.39
C VAL A 27 -3.91 43.18 -7.42
N GLN A 28 -5.03 42.81 -6.82
CA GLN A 28 -5.16 41.62 -6.02
C GLN A 28 -4.96 40.48 -7.01
N ALA A 29 -3.72 39.96 -7.07
CA ALA A 29 -3.48 38.68 -7.71
C ALA A 29 -4.45 37.73 -7.04
N GLU A 30 -5.40 37.21 -7.81
CA GLU A 30 -6.30 36.17 -7.36
C GLU A 30 -5.40 35.05 -6.87
N ASP A 31 -5.34 34.88 -5.54
CA ASP A 31 -4.54 33.85 -4.92
C ASP A 31 -4.94 32.54 -5.59
N ALA A 32 -4.00 31.96 -6.32
CA ALA A 32 -4.16 30.63 -6.88
C ALA A 32 -4.68 29.75 -5.74
N PRO A 33 -5.74 28.94 -5.97
CA PRO A 33 -6.30 28.11 -4.91
C PRO A 33 -5.15 27.39 -4.22
N PRO A 34 -5.10 27.44 -2.87
CA PRO A 34 -3.94 26.94 -2.14
C PRO A 34 -3.65 25.53 -2.63
N ALA A 35 -2.41 25.31 -3.05
CA ALA A 35 -1.96 23.99 -3.45
C ALA A 35 -2.46 22.99 -2.38
N PRO A 36 -3.10 21.88 -2.77
CA PRO A 36 -3.68 20.96 -1.82
C PRO A 36 -2.61 20.64 -0.77
N LYS A 37 -2.90 20.98 0.49
CA LYS A 37 -2.03 20.66 1.62
C LYS A 37 -1.62 19.19 1.44
N PRO A 38 -0.34 18.82 1.57
CA PRO A 38 0.05 17.42 1.55
C PRO A 38 -0.79 16.71 2.60
N GLY A 39 -1.83 16.01 2.14
CA GLY A 39 -2.64 15.18 3.00
C GLY A 39 -1.72 14.11 3.53
N LEU A 40 -1.78 13.84 4.84
CA LEU A 40 -1.15 12.65 5.38
C LEU A 40 -1.50 11.47 4.45
N PRO A 41 -0.52 10.79 3.82
CA PRO A 41 -0.78 9.55 3.09
C PRO A 41 -1.28 8.41 4.00
N ASN A 42 -1.51 8.71 5.29
CA ASN A 42 -1.84 7.80 6.38
C ASN A 42 -3.32 7.81 6.80
N ARG A 43 -4.24 8.47 6.07
CA ARG A 43 -5.66 8.23 6.34
C ARG A 43 -6.07 6.96 5.59
N LEU A 44 -6.42 5.91 6.34
CA LEU A 44 -7.08 4.74 5.78
C LEU A 44 -8.22 5.20 4.87
N PRO A 45 -8.39 4.62 3.67
CA PRO A 45 -9.50 4.96 2.80
C PRO A 45 -10.83 4.82 3.53
N ALA A 46 -11.81 5.63 3.14
CA ALA A 46 -13.18 5.47 3.59
C ALA A 46 -13.82 4.25 2.90
N PHE A 47 -13.45 3.05 3.34
CA PHE A 47 -13.83 1.80 2.69
C PHE A 47 -15.35 1.62 2.58
N GLN A 48 -16.09 1.98 3.63
CA GLN A 48 -17.54 1.91 3.63
C GLN A 48 -18.14 2.84 2.58
N ASP A 49 -17.67 4.09 2.49
CA ASP A 49 -18.16 5.05 1.50
C ASP A 49 -17.95 4.52 0.09
N VAL A 50 -16.75 4.00 -0.20
CA VAL A 50 -16.46 3.37 -1.50
C VAL A 50 -17.35 2.14 -1.75
N ALA A 51 -17.56 1.28 -0.76
CA ALA A 51 -18.43 0.11 -0.89
C ALA A 51 -19.88 0.51 -1.21
N MET A 52 -20.37 1.61 -0.62
CA MET A 52 -21.71 2.11 -0.87
C MET A 52 -21.82 2.83 -2.24
N GLU A 53 -20.80 3.57 -2.65
CA GLU A 53 -20.74 4.21 -3.97
C GLU A 53 -20.75 3.20 -5.12
N VAL A 54 -20.10 2.05 -4.94
CA VAL A 54 -20.03 0.96 -5.94
C VAL A 54 -20.97 -0.21 -5.63
N ALA A 55 -21.97 0.03 -4.76
CA ALA A 55 -22.89 -1.02 -4.32
C ALA A 55 -23.62 -1.75 -5.45
N PRO A 56 -24.09 -1.09 -6.53
CA PRO A 56 -24.76 -1.79 -7.63
C PRO A 56 -23.86 -2.85 -8.28
N GLN A 57 -22.58 -2.55 -8.50
CA GLN A 57 -21.61 -3.48 -9.07
C GLN A 57 -21.23 -4.59 -8.08
N LEU A 58 -21.09 -4.26 -6.79
CA LEU A 58 -20.75 -5.24 -5.76
C LEU A 58 -21.88 -6.25 -5.53
N SER A 59 -23.15 -5.81 -5.57
CA SER A 59 -24.31 -6.68 -5.35
C SER A 59 -24.53 -7.73 -6.44
N THR A 60 -23.96 -7.53 -7.63
CA THR A 60 -24.11 -8.45 -8.77
C THR A 60 -22.99 -9.48 -8.89
N LEU A 61 -21.88 -9.30 -8.16
CA LEU A 61 -20.81 -10.31 -8.09
C LEU A 61 -21.26 -11.55 -7.31
N PRO A 62 -20.74 -12.75 -7.60
CA PRO A 62 -19.87 -13.08 -8.74
C PRO A 62 -20.65 -13.30 -10.06
N GLY A 63 -21.98 -13.21 -10.04
CA GLY A 63 -22.86 -13.64 -11.14
C GLY A 63 -22.78 -12.76 -12.41
N GLN A 64 -22.69 -11.44 -12.26
CA GLN A 64 -22.47 -10.51 -13.35
C GLN A 64 -21.26 -9.62 -13.03
N GLY A 65 -20.11 -9.98 -13.60
CA GLY A 65 -18.87 -9.21 -13.48
C GLY A 65 -17.69 -10.03 -12.98
N ASP A 66 -16.49 -9.54 -13.25
CA ASP A 66 -15.23 -10.07 -12.74
C ASP A 66 -14.74 -9.17 -11.59
N ALA A 67 -14.52 -9.76 -10.41
CA ALA A 67 -14.02 -9.04 -9.24
C ALA A 67 -12.67 -8.35 -9.54
N LEU A 68 -11.81 -8.99 -10.34
CA LEU A 68 -10.54 -8.38 -10.74
C LEU A 68 -10.74 -7.22 -11.72
N ALA A 69 -11.67 -7.31 -12.66
CA ALA A 69 -12.05 -6.19 -13.53
C ALA A 69 -12.55 -4.99 -12.70
N LEU A 70 -13.48 -5.23 -11.77
CA LEU A 70 -14.00 -4.18 -10.88
C LEU A 70 -12.89 -3.54 -10.03
N PHE A 71 -11.95 -4.35 -9.55
CA PHE A 71 -10.76 -3.85 -8.85
C PHE A 71 -9.93 -2.91 -9.74
N LYS A 72 -9.55 -3.36 -10.94
CA LYS A 72 -8.67 -2.60 -11.83
C LYS A 72 -9.27 -1.27 -12.26
N GLU A 73 -10.56 -1.27 -12.59
CA GLU A 73 -11.22 -0.14 -13.26
C GLU A 73 -11.82 0.87 -12.28
N VAL A 74 -12.28 0.42 -11.11
CA VAL A 74 -13.08 1.26 -10.21
C VAL A 74 -12.51 1.29 -8.79
N ILE A 75 -12.42 0.14 -8.13
CA ILE A 75 -12.12 0.07 -6.68
C ILE A 75 -10.67 0.48 -6.39
N GLY A 76 -9.71 -0.04 -7.16
CA GLY A 76 -8.29 0.24 -6.99
C GLY A 76 -7.98 1.75 -7.02
N PRO A 77 -8.36 2.47 -8.08
CA PRO A 77 -8.20 3.92 -8.15
C PRO A 77 -8.85 4.69 -6.99
N ARG A 78 -10.08 4.32 -6.59
CA ARG A 78 -10.80 4.98 -5.48
C ARG A 78 -10.15 4.76 -4.12
N LEU A 79 -9.45 3.65 -3.93
CA LEU A 79 -8.74 3.32 -2.69
C LEU A 79 -7.26 3.73 -2.70
N GLY A 80 -6.81 4.50 -3.70
CA GLY A 80 -5.42 4.92 -3.84
C GLY A 80 -4.47 3.79 -4.27
N LEU A 81 -5.00 2.66 -4.75
CA LEU A 81 -4.26 1.48 -5.19
C LEU A 81 -4.02 1.49 -6.71
N ILE A 82 -3.65 2.67 -7.26
CA ILE A 82 -3.46 2.87 -8.71
C ILE A 82 -2.38 1.93 -9.24
N ASP A 83 -1.27 1.81 -8.52
CA ASP A 83 -0.15 0.97 -8.92
C ASP A 83 -0.48 -0.54 -8.99
N PRO A 84 -1.09 -1.16 -7.94
CA PRO A 84 -1.65 -2.50 -8.05
C PRO A 84 -2.63 -2.66 -9.21
N ALA A 85 -3.57 -1.72 -9.38
CA ALA A 85 -4.58 -1.77 -10.42
C ALA A 85 -3.96 -1.76 -11.84
N MET A 86 -3.01 -0.86 -12.09
CA MET A 86 -2.28 -0.81 -13.36
C MET A 86 -1.47 -2.09 -13.61
N THR A 87 -0.82 -2.62 -12.57
CA THR A 87 0.00 -3.84 -12.69
C THR A 87 -0.85 -5.05 -13.04
N LEU A 88 -2.02 -5.20 -12.40
CA LEU A 88 -2.99 -6.25 -12.73
C LEU A 88 -3.66 -6.03 -14.10
N GLY A 89 -3.73 -4.79 -14.57
CA GLY A 89 -4.23 -4.42 -15.90
C GLY A 89 -3.20 -4.55 -17.03
N ALA A 90 -1.93 -4.76 -16.70
CA ALA A 90 -0.86 -4.87 -17.69
C ALA A 90 -1.10 -6.09 -18.59
N LYS A 91 -1.11 -5.86 -19.91
CA LYS A 91 -1.21 -6.94 -20.90
C LYS A 91 0.12 -7.70 -20.94
N THR A 92 0.05 -9.01 -20.80
CA THR A 92 1.14 -9.97 -21.06
C THR A 92 2.47 -9.62 -20.38
N LEU A 93 2.60 -9.98 -19.09
CA LEU A 93 3.88 -9.97 -18.39
C LEU A 93 4.65 -11.28 -18.63
N PRO A 94 5.98 -11.24 -18.84
CA PRO A 94 6.79 -12.46 -18.88
C PRO A 94 6.62 -13.27 -17.59
N PRO A 95 6.60 -14.61 -17.63
CA PRO A 95 6.36 -15.44 -16.44
C PRO A 95 7.35 -15.17 -15.29
N SER A 96 8.62 -14.92 -15.61
CA SER A 96 9.65 -14.57 -14.62
C SER A 96 9.34 -13.25 -13.92
N MET A 97 8.89 -12.24 -14.66
CA MET A 97 8.50 -10.95 -14.10
C MET A 97 7.21 -11.06 -13.29
N ALA A 98 6.23 -11.85 -13.76
CA ALA A 98 5.00 -12.10 -13.02
C ALA A 98 5.29 -12.74 -11.65
N LYS A 99 6.21 -13.72 -11.61
CA LYS A 99 6.68 -14.34 -10.36
C LYS A 99 7.40 -13.33 -9.46
N GLU A 100 8.32 -12.55 -10.02
CA GLU A 100 9.09 -11.54 -9.26
C GLU A 100 8.23 -10.41 -8.69
N LEU A 101 7.15 -10.05 -9.39
CA LEU A 101 6.17 -9.06 -8.94
C LEU A 101 5.10 -9.64 -8.01
N LEU A 102 5.18 -10.94 -7.67
CA LEU A 102 4.18 -11.62 -6.84
C LEU A 102 2.76 -11.45 -7.41
N LEU A 103 2.62 -11.59 -8.72
CA LEU A 103 1.39 -11.24 -9.42
C LEU A 103 0.19 -12.08 -8.95
N ASP A 104 0.41 -13.34 -8.58
CA ASP A 104 -0.67 -14.21 -8.10
C ASP A 104 -1.14 -13.82 -6.69
N ASP A 105 -0.21 -13.47 -5.79
CA ASP A 105 -0.55 -12.91 -4.47
C ASP A 105 -1.28 -11.57 -4.61
N LEU A 106 -0.87 -10.75 -5.59
CA LEU A 106 -1.50 -9.46 -5.89
C LEU A 106 -2.93 -9.65 -6.41
N LYS A 107 -3.16 -10.60 -7.33
CA LYS A 107 -4.50 -10.95 -7.82
C LYS A 107 -5.37 -11.47 -6.69
N GLN A 108 -4.84 -12.37 -5.86
CA GLN A 108 -5.58 -12.93 -4.75
C GLN A 108 -5.99 -11.83 -3.76
N SER A 109 -5.04 -10.98 -3.34
CA SER A 109 -5.32 -9.87 -2.41
C SER A 109 -6.35 -8.90 -3.01
N ALA A 110 -6.29 -8.59 -4.30
CA ALA A 110 -7.26 -7.74 -4.99
C ALA A 110 -8.67 -8.37 -5.01
N ALA A 111 -8.78 -9.65 -5.34
CA ALA A 111 -10.06 -10.37 -5.34
C ALA A 111 -10.66 -10.42 -3.92
N GLU A 112 -9.83 -10.68 -2.92
CA GLU A 112 -10.23 -10.71 -1.50
C GLU A 112 -10.66 -9.34 -0.97
N LEU A 113 -10.00 -8.26 -1.39
CA LEU A 113 -10.42 -6.91 -1.07
C LEU A 113 -11.82 -6.62 -1.62
N VAL A 114 -12.08 -6.95 -2.89
CA VAL A 114 -13.41 -6.76 -3.52
C VAL A 114 -14.46 -7.63 -2.84
N ARG A 115 -14.10 -8.86 -2.45
CA ARG A 115 -14.97 -9.76 -1.69
C ARG A 115 -15.35 -9.17 -0.33
N GLY A 116 -14.38 -8.60 0.38
CA GLY A 116 -14.62 -7.89 1.64
C GLY A 116 -15.54 -6.67 1.47
N LEU A 117 -15.34 -5.86 0.42
CA LEU A 117 -16.21 -4.71 0.13
C LEU A 117 -17.64 -5.14 -0.20
N ALA A 118 -17.82 -6.22 -0.98
CA ALA A 118 -19.14 -6.77 -1.28
C ALA A 118 -19.87 -7.26 -0.02
N ALA A 119 -19.16 -7.91 0.91
CA ALA A 119 -19.74 -8.31 2.19
C ALA A 119 -20.08 -7.10 3.07
N TRP A 120 -19.26 -6.05 3.07
CA TRP A 120 -19.57 -4.82 3.80
C TRP A 120 -20.85 -4.18 3.24
N GLN A 121 -20.95 -4.08 1.91
CA GLN A 121 -22.16 -3.59 1.24
C GLN A 121 -23.39 -4.43 1.62
N LEU A 122 -23.28 -5.77 1.60
CA LEU A 122 -24.37 -6.66 1.99
C LEU A 122 -24.77 -6.44 3.45
N ALA A 123 -23.81 -6.31 4.37
CA ALA A 123 -24.10 -6.04 5.78
C ALA A 123 -24.83 -4.70 5.97
N VAL A 124 -24.44 -3.65 5.25
CA VAL A 124 -25.15 -2.36 5.26
C VAL A 124 -26.55 -2.50 4.67
N ALA A 125 -26.72 -3.26 3.57
CA ALA A 125 -28.02 -3.52 2.97
C ALA A 125 -28.96 -4.24 3.96
N VAL A 126 -28.46 -5.21 4.71
CA VAL A 126 -29.24 -5.88 5.77
C VAL A 126 -29.60 -4.91 6.89
N ARG A 127 -28.65 -4.09 7.36
CA ARG A 127 -28.88 -3.13 8.45
C ARG A 127 -29.83 -1.99 8.11
N THR A 128 -29.92 -1.63 6.84
CA THR A 128 -30.74 -0.52 6.34
C THR A 128 -32.11 -0.96 5.84
N LEU A 129 -32.43 -2.26 5.92
CA LEU A 129 -33.78 -2.74 5.69
C LEU A 129 -34.73 -2.08 6.70
N PRO A 130 -35.81 -1.45 6.22
CA PRO A 130 -36.82 -0.91 7.11
C PRO A 130 -37.59 -2.05 7.79
N ASP A 131 -38.12 -1.79 8.99
CA ASP A 131 -39.00 -2.76 9.71
C ASP A 131 -40.25 -3.13 8.88
N SER A 132 -40.65 -2.26 7.94
CA SER A 132 -41.72 -2.46 6.98
C SER A 132 -41.23 -2.90 5.60
N ALA A 133 -40.10 -3.61 5.51
CA ALA A 133 -39.54 -4.08 4.25
C ALA A 133 -40.58 -4.85 3.43
N THR A 134 -40.71 -4.52 2.15
CA THR A 134 -41.69 -5.19 1.29
C THR A 134 -41.22 -6.62 0.96
N PRO A 135 -42.15 -7.52 0.60
CA PRO A 135 -41.79 -8.87 0.15
C PRO A 135 -40.81 -8.85 -1.03
N GLU A 136 -40.87 -7.85 -1.90
CA GLU A 136 -39.95 -7.66 -3.02
C GLU A 136 -38.53 -7.31 -2.54
N GLN A 137 -38.40 -6.44 -1.54
CA GLN A 137 -37.09 -6.07 -0.95
C GLN A 137 -36.43 -7.26 -0.26
N LEU A 138 -37.21 -8.02 0.52
CA LEU A 138 -36.72 -9.25 1.16
C LEU A 138 -36.35 -10.32 0.12
N SER A 139 -37.15 -10.49 -0.93
CA SER A 139 -36.83 -11.42 -2.03
C SER A 139 -35.57 -11.02 -2.80
N ALA A 140 -35.36 -9.72 -3.04
CA ALA A 140 -34.15 -9.23 -3.71
C ALA A 140 -32.90 -9.49 -2.87
N LEU A 141 -32.97 -9.21 -1.56
CA LEU A 141 -31.88 -9.50 -0.63
C LEU A 141 -31.60 -11.00 -0.55
N GLN A 142 -32.64 -11.83 -0.43
CA GLN A 142 -32.49 -13.28 -0.40
C GLN A 142 -31.75 -13.77 -1.66
N LYS A 143 -32.17 -13.33 -2.84
CA LYS A 143 -31.50 -13.68 -4.11
C LYS A 143 -30.04 -13.26 -4.14
N GLN A 144 -29.73 -12.06 -3.63
CA GLN A 144 -28.34 -11.59 -3.52
C GLN A 144 -27.53 -12.50 -2.58
N VAL A 145 -28.02 -12.75 -1.37
CA VAL A 145 -27.31 -13.58 -0.38
C VAL A 145 -27.11 -15.00 -0.93
N GLU A 146 -28.12 -15.60 -1.56
CA GLU A 146 -28.04 -16.93 -2.16
C GLU A 146 -26.97 -16.98 -3.26
N ALA A 147 -26.94 -15.99 -4.15
CA ALA A 147 -25.98 -15.91 -5.24
C ALA A 147 -24.53 -15.71 -4.74
N GLN A 148 -24.35 -14.95 -3.66
CA GLN A 148 -23.03 -14.57 -3.14
C GLN A 148 -22.46 -15.55 -2.12
N THR A 149 -23.30 -16.37 -1.49
CA THR A 149 -22.89 -17.30 -0.42
C THR A 149 -21.71 -18.20 -0.82
N PRO A 150 -21.71 -18.90 -1.97
CA PRO A 150 -20.60 -19.76 -2.35
C PRO A 150 -19.27 -19.00 -2.51
N TRP A 151 -19.34 -17.73 -2.93
CA TRP A 151 -18.17 -16.89 -3.12
C TRP A 151 -17.60 -16.38 -1.80
N PHE A 152 -18.47 -15.98 -0.86
CA PHE A 152 -18.05 -15.55 0.47
C PHE A 152 -17.50 -16.68 1.33
N THR A 153 -17.95 -17.93 1.13
CA THR A 153 -17.50 -19.09 1.92
C THR A 153 -16.29 -19.81 1.32
N ALA A 154 -15.88 -19.46 0.09
CA ALA A 154 -14.70 -20.04 -0.54
C ALA A 154 -13.43 -19.79 0.30
N GLY A 155 -12.97 -20.83 1.01
CA GLY A 155 -11.76 -20.79 1.83
C GLY A 155 -11.86 -19.99 3.14
N THR A 156 -13.05 -19.58 3.57
CA THR A 156 -13.25 -18.68 4.72
C THR A 156 -14.35 -19.18 5.67
N PRO A 157 -14.02 -19.98 6.69
CA PRO A 157 -15.00 -20.52 7.63
C PRO A 157 -15.79 -19.48 8.49
N PRO A 158 -15.28 -18.26 8.82
CA PRO A 158 -16.00 -17.36 9.75
C PRO A 158 -17.29 -16.75 9.21
N VAL A 159 -17.51 -16.74 7.90
CA VAL A 159 -18.64 -16.04 7.26
C VAL A 159 -19.81 -16.96 6.92
N GLU A 160 -19.60 -18.27 6.98
CA GLU A 160 -20.60 -19.26 6.54
C GLU A 160 -21.86 -19.25 7.41
N GLU A 161 -21.70 -19.28 8.74
CA GLU A 161 -22.84 -19.28 9.66
C GLU A 161 -23.67 -17.98 9.61
N PRO A 162 -23.08 -16.77 9.66
CA PRO A 162 -23.84 -15.53 9.47
C PRO A 162 -24.65 -15.52 8.17
N LEU A 163 -24.08 -15.99 7.06
CA LEU A 163 -24.78 -16.03 5.76
C LEU A 163 -25.92 -17.05 5.74
N LYS A 164 -25.71 -18.25 6.30
CA LYS A 164 -26.78 -19.25 6.45
C LYS A 164 -27.94 -18.72 7.29
N GLN A 165 -27.65 -18.01 8.38
CA GLN A 165 -28.68 -17.44 9.25
C GLN A 165 -29.39 -16.27 8.57
N LEU A 166 -28.68 -15.43 7.81
CA LEU A 166 -29.34 -14.42 6.98
C LEU A 166 -30.27 -15.06 5.93
N LEU A 167 -29.85 -16.17 5.32
CA LEU A 167 -30.69 -16.93 4.38
C LEU A 167 -31.92 -17.56 5.02
N SER A 168 -31.79 -18.12 6.23
CA SER A 168 -32.94 -18.71 6.93
C SER A 168 -33.95 -17.65 7.34
N LEU A 169 -33.48 -16.53 7.90
CA LEU A 169 -34.32 -15.43 8.36
C LEU A 169 -34.99 -14.69 7.20
N THR A 170 -34.38 -14.63 6.02
CA THR A 170 -34.99 -14.00 4.84
C THR A 170 -35.98 -14.92 4.12
N LYS A 171 -35.91 -16.24 4.34
CA LYS A 171 -36.88 -17.23 3.83
C LYS A 171 -38.12 -17.32 4.68
N ASP A 172 -38.02 -16.99 5.97
CA ASP A 172 -39.15 -17.07 6.88
C ASP A 172 -40.15 -15.95 6.54
N THR A 173 -41.39 -16.34 6.24
CA THR A 173 -42.49 -15.41 5.94
C THR A 173 -43.03 -14.73 7.20
N ALA A 174 -42.65 -15.19 8.39
CA ALA A 174 -42.99 -14.54 9.64
C ALA A 174 -42.10 -13.31 9.88
N PRO A 175 -42.63 -12.21 10.47
CA PRO A 175 -41.84 -11.04 10.83
C PRO A 175 -40.70 -11.43 11.78
N GLN A 176 -39.45 -11.25 11.33
CA GLN A 176 -38.29 -11.49 12.18
C GLN A 176 -37.99 -10.26 13.05
N PRO A 177 -37.49 -10.43 14.28
CA PRO A 177 -36.98 -9.33 15.07
C PRO A 177 -35.83 -8.64 14.32
N PRO A 178 -35.86 -7.30 14.15
CA PRO A 178 -34.78 -6.55 13.50
C PRO A 178 -33.40 -6.78 14.14
N SER A 179 -33.38 -7.09 15.44
CA SER A 179 -32.16 -7.41 16.19
C SER A 179 -31.47 -8.71 15.75
N LEU A 180 -32.20 -9.70 15.24
CA LEU A 180 -31.60 -10.96 14.77
C LEU A 180 -30.88 -10.77 13.44
N LEU A 181 -31.53 -10.11 12.48
CA LEU A 181 -30.91 -9.74 11.21
C LEU A 181 -29.72 -8.80 11.42
N GLY A 182 -29.87 -7.81 12.30
CA GLY A 182 -28.80 -6.88 12.69
C GLY A 182 -27.59 -7.59 13.32
N GLY A 183 -27.81 -8.62 14.14
CA GLY A 183 -26.74 -9.41 14.75
C GLY A 183 -25.89 -10.16 13.73
N HIS A 184 -26.51 -10.84 12.77
CA HIS A 184 -25.78 -11.54 11.70
C HIS A 184 -25.12 -10.57 10.72
N ALA A 185 -25.76 -9.44 10.42
CA ALA A 185 -25.16 -8.38 9.64
C ALA A 185 -23.91 -7.80 10.31
N ALA A 186 -23.91 -7.60 11.63
CA ALA A 186 -22.75 -7.11 12.37
C ALA A 186 -21.56 -8.10 12.34
N GLN A 187 -21.84 -9.42 12.37
CA GLN A 187 -20.81 -10.45 12.22
C GLN A 187 -20.17 -10.40 10.81
N LEU A 188 -21.00 -10.30 9.77
CA LEU A 188 -20.55 -10.13 8.38
C LEU A 188 -19.74 -8.84 8.21
N GLU A 189 -20.20 -7.73 8.79
CA GLU A 189 -19.51 -6.44 8.76
C GLU A 189 -18.14 -6.51 9.44
N THR A 190 -18.03 -7.19 10.59
CA THR A 190 -16.76 -7.36 11.29
C THR A 190 -15.73 -8.11 10.43
N TRP A 191 -16.16 -9.19 9.78
CA TRP A 191 -15.32 -9.93 8.84
C TRP A 191 -14.90 -9.07 7.64
N ALA A 192 -15.85 -8.30 7.09
CA ALA A 192 -15.61 -7.41 5.97
C ALA A 192 -14.57 -6.33 6.32
N ILE A 193 -14.71 -5.68 7.47
CA ILE A 193 -13.75 -4.68 7.98
C ILE A 193 -12.35 -5.30 8.07
N GLN A 194 -12.20 -6.45 8.73
CA GLN A 194 -10.90 -7.10 8.88
C GLN A 194 -10.27 -7.47 7.54
N THR A 195 -11.07 -8.01 6.63
CA THR A 195 -10.62 -8.44 5.30
C THR A 195 -10.18 -7.24 4.47
N VAL A 196 -11.01 -6.21 4.37
CA VAL A 196 -10.71 -5.01 3.58
C VAL A 196 -9.43 -4.32 4.07
N HIS A 197 -9.27 -4.16 5.38
CA HIS A 197 -8.05 -3.55 5.93
C HIS A 197 -6.81 -4.41 5.64
N ARG A 198 -6.88 -5.71 5.91
CA ARG A 198 -5.76 -6.64 5.69
C ARG A 198 -5.29 -6.63 4.24
N GLU A 199 -6.22 -6.77 3.31
CA GLU A 199 -5.88 -6.83 1.88
C GLU A 199 -5.48 -5.46 1.33
N TRP A 200 -6.09 -4.36 1.80
CA TRP A 200 -5.64 -3.02 1.42
C TRP A 200 -4.20 -2.77 1.83
N TYR A 201 -3.79 -3.12 3.06
CA TYR A 201 -2.39 -2.97 3.50
C TYR A 201 -1.43 -3.83 2.67
N ARG A 202 -1.82 -5.06 2.33
CA ARG A 202 -1.03 -5.93 1.44
C ARG A 202 -0.83 -5.32 0.06
N LEU A 203 -1.90 -4.78 -0.53
CA LEU A 203 -1.86 -4.15 -1.86
C LEU A 203 -1.09 -2.83 -1.84
N ALA A 204 -1.27 -2.00 -0.81
CA ALA A 204 -0.58 -0.73 -0.66
C ALA A 204 0.93 -0.93 -0.42
N GLY A 205 1.30 -1.92 0.41
CA GLY A 205 2.69 -2.27 0.73
C GLY A 205 3.37 -3.23 -0.26
N TRP A 206 2.67 -3.69 -1.30
CA TRP A 206 3.17 -4.73 -2.22
C TRP A 206 4.54 -4.40 -2.83
N LYS A 207 4.76 -3.15 -3.26
CA LYS A 207 6.05 -2.73 -3.83
C LYS A 207 7.19 -2.90 -2.83
N ASP A 208 6.95 -2.64 -1.55
CA ASP A 208 7.95 -2.81 -0.50
C ASP A 208 8.22 -4.29 -0.23
N THR A 209 7.18 -5.13 -0.24
CA THR A 209 7.34 -6.59 -0.20
C THR A 209 8.20 -7.09 -1.37
N VAL A 210 7.95 -6.63 -2.59
CA VAL A 210 8.75 -7.00 -3.78
C VAL A 210 10.19 -6.52 -3.64
N ARG A 211 10.41 -5.27 -3.21
CA ARG A 211 11.77 -4.72 -2.99
C ARG A 211 12.53 -5.53 -1.95
N GLN A 212 11.88 -5.85 -0.83
CA GLN A 212 12.46 -6.65 0.24
C GLN A 212 12.80 -8.06 -0.25
N GLN A 213 11.90 -8.74 -0.96
CA GLN A 213 12.19 -10.07 -1.51
C GLN A 213 13.36 -10.08 -2.51
N ARG A 214 13.44 -9.07 -3.38
CA ARG A 214 14.56 -8.89 -4.31
C ARG A 214 15.87 -8.63 -3.55
N GLY A 215 15.81 -7.80 -2.51
CA GLY A 215 16.94 -7.50 -1.65
C GLY A 215 17.47 -8.73 -0.92
N LEU A 216 16.57 -9.52 -0.32
CA LEU A 216 16.90 -10.79 0.33
C LEU A 216 17.45 -11.82 -0.66
N ALA A 217 16.86 -11.93 -1.85
CA ALA A 217 17.37 -12.80 -2.91
C ALA A 217 18.79 -12.41 -3.34
N ARG A 218 19.08 -11.10 -3.41
CA ARG A 218 20.45 -10.60 -3.63
C ARG A 218 21.36 -10.94 -2.45
N LEU A 219 20.94 -10.78 -1.21
CA LEU A 219 21.74 -11.09 -0.02
C LEU A 219 22.01 -12.59 0.14
N CYS A 220 21.14 -13.44 -0.38
CA CYS A 220 21.19 -14.89 -0.26
C CYS A 220 22.55 -15.49 -0.67
N GLY A 221 23.13 -16.29 0.23
CA GLY A 221 24.36 -17.00 -0.02
C GLY A 221 25.21 -17.19 1.23
N THR A 222 26.40 -17.76 1.02
CA THR A 222 27.46 -17.82 2.04
C THR A 222 28.41 -16.65 1.82
N TRP A 223 28.74 -15.98 2.91
CA TRP A 223 29.61 -14.80 2.93
C TRP A 223 30.75 -15.01 3.90
N GLN A 224 31.98 -14.79 3.45
CA GLN A 224 33.14 -14.69 4.33
C GLN A 224 33.25 -13.24 4.81
N TRP A 225 33.02 -13.03 6.09
CA TRP A 225 33.14 -11.74 6.75
C TRP A 225 34.54 -11.59 7.36
N SER A 226 35.07 -10.37 7.31
CA SER A 226 36.15 -9.86 8.15
C SER A 226 35.62 -8.65 8.90
N ILE A 227 35.70 -8.71 10.23
CA ILE A 227 35.21 -7.71 11.17
C ILE A 227 36.43 -7.15 11.89
N HIS A 228 36.69 -5.86 11.72
CA HIS A 228 37.74 -5.17 12.46
C HIS A 228 37.13 -4.32 13.57
N ASN A 229 37.29 -4.74 14.81
CA ASN A 229 36.77 -4.04 15.98
C ASN A 229 37.75 -2.93 16.40
N HIS A 230 37.30 -1.68 16.36
CA HIS A 230 38.13 -0.51 16.64
C HIS A 230 38.31 -0.26 18.14
N GLN A 231 37.49 -0.85 19.01
CA GLN A 231 37.61 -0.74 20.46
C GLN A 231 38.83 -1.52 20.99
N ASN A 232 39.12 -2.67 20.40
CA ASN A 232 40.19 -3.57 20.84
C ASN A 232 41.22 -3.92 19.75
N HIS A 233 41.09 -3.32 18.57
CA HIS A 233 41.93 -3.51 17.38
C HIS A 233 42.07 -4.98 16.93
N ARG A 234 41.07 -5.82 17.21
CA ARG A 234 41.06 -7.22 16.77
C ARG A 234 40.36 -7.36 15.43
N GLU A 235 40.92 -8.23 14.59
CA GLU A 235 40.26 -8.70 13.38
C GLU A 235 39.70 -10.10 13.62
N GLU A 236 38.44 -10.31 13.28
CA GLU A 236 37.76 -11.60 13.31
C GLU A 236 37.28 -11.96 11.92
N LYS A 237 37.44 -13.23 11.54
CA LYS A 237 36.93 -13.76 10.28
C LYS A 237 35.89 -14.82 10.57
N THR A 238 34.71 -14.66 9.99
CA THR A 238 33.59 -15.57 10.21
C THR A 238 32.83 -15.82 8.91
N ALA A 239 32.08 -16.92 8.84
CA ALA A 239 31.21 -17.22 7.72
C ALA A 239 29.75 -16.96 8.14
N VAL A 240 29.02 -16.20 7.33
CA VAL A 240 27.60 -15.90 7.53
C VAL A 240 26.79 -16.49 6.39
N ILE A 241 25.68 -17.15 6.72
CA ILE A 241 24.79 -17.77 5.74
C ILE A 241 23.43 -17.08 5.80
N PHE A 242 23.10 -16.38 4.72
CA PHE A 242 21.75 -15.87 4.47
C PHE A 242 20.97 -16.90 3.66
N ALA A 243 19.94 -17.45 4.28
CA ALA A 243 19.10 -18.48 3.67
C ALA A 243 18.22 -17.92 2.54
N PRO A 244 17.74 -18.79 1.62
CA PRO A 244 16.71 -18.44 0.66
C PRO A 244 15.45 -17.90 1.30
N ASN A 245 14.69 -17.09 0.55
CA ASN A 245 13.39 -16.60 1.00
C ASN A 245 12.50 -17.77 1.46
N GLY A 246 11.96 -17.68 2.67
CA GLY A 246 11.12 -18.73 3.26
C GLY A 246 11.89 -19.81 4.04
N ALA A 247 13.23 -19.83 3.98
CA ALA A 247 14.07 -20.69 4.80
C ALA A 247 14.72 -19.89 5.95
N THR A 248 14.99 -20.57 7.06
CA THR A 248 15.73 -20.00 8.20
C THR A 248 17.08 -20.70 8.33
N SER A 249 18.13 -19.96 8.66
CA SER A 249 19.43 -20.52 9.03
C SER A 249 19.63 -20.43 10.55
N SER A 250 20.52 -21.26 11.09
CA SER A 250 20.90 -21.24 12.52
C SER A 250 21.55 -19.92 12.98
N THR A 251 21.92 -19.04 12.04
CA THR A 251 22.57 -17.75 12.26
C THR A 251 21.85 -16.66 11.47
N THR A 252 20.52 -16.62 11.56
CA THR A 252 19.72 -15.57 10.93
C THR A 252 19.69 -14.34 11.84
N PRO A 253 19.96 -13.12 11.33
CA PRO A 253 19.69 -11.88 12.06
C PRO A 253 18.24 -11.82 12.57
N ALA A 254 18.04 -11.12 13.69
CA ALA A 254 16.70 -10.80 14.18
C ALA A 254 15.95 -9.86 13.24
N GLU A 255 16.69 -9.03 12.48
CA GLU A 255 16.12 -8.15 11.48
C GLU A 255 17.05 -8.03 10.27
N ILE A 256 16.47 -8.03 9.07
CA ILE A 256 17.16 -7.77 7.81
C ILE A 256 16.33 -6.78 7.01
N SER A 257 16.93 -5.66 6.63
CA SER A 257 16.33 -4.69 5.71
C SER A 257 17.28 -4.43 4.55
N VAL A 258 16.79 -4.58 3.32
CA VAL A 258 17.59 -4.36 2.11
C VAL A 258 16.90 -3.34 1.22
N LEU A 259 17.48 -2.14 1.15
CA LEU A 259 16.92 -1.00 0.43
C LEU A 259 17.90 -0.54 -0.66
N GLY A 260 17.67 -1.01 -1.88
CA GLY A 260 18.59 -0.78 -2.99
C GLY A 260 19.90 -1.50 -2.72
N ASP A 261 20.99 -0.75 -2.58
CA ASP A 261 22.30 -1.32 -2.24
C ASP A 261 22.58 -1.31 -0.72
N ASN A 262 21.77 -0.60 0.07
CA ASN A 262 21.94 -0.57 1.52
C ASN A 262 21.38 -1.85 2.15
N VAL A 263 22.10 -2.39 3.12
CA VAL A 263 21.74 -3.57 3.89
C VAL A 263 21.89 -3.23 5.36
N TYR A 264 20.81 -3.36 6.10
CA TYR A 264 20.80 -3.26 7.56
C TYR A 264 20.55 -4.65 8.15
N LEU A 265 21.34 -5.01 9.15
CA LEU A 265 21.21 -6.28 9.88
C LEU A 265 21.20 -5.99 11.37
N ARG A 266 20.26 -6.60 12.09
CA ARG A 266 20.21 -6.57 13.55
C ARG A 266 20.40 -7.95 14.11
N TRP A 267 21.44 -8.13 14.90
CA TRP A 267 21.75 -9.39 15.57
C TRP A 267 21.34 -9.29 17.04
N GLU A 268 20.58 -10.28 17.49
CA GLU A 268 20.26 -10.43 18.91
C GLU A 268 20.97 -11.67 19.45
N THR A 269 21.82 -11.48 20.45
CA THR A 269 22.52 -12.56 21.14
C THR A 269 22.31 -12.43 22.64
N ARG A 270 22.70 -13.47 23.40
CA ARG A 270 22.74 -13.37 24.87
C ARG A 270 23.65 -12.26 25.38
N ALA A 271 24.63 -11.83 24.58
CA ALA A 271 25.58 -10.78 24.92
C ALA A 271 25.04 -9.36 24.61
N GLY A 272 23.88 -9.24 23.96
CA GLY A 272 23.26 -7.98 23.60
C GLY A 272 22.93 -7.88 22.11
N VAL A 273 22.67 -6.64 21.68
CA VAL A 273 22.33 -6.30 20.29
C VAL A 273 23.57 -5.77 19.56
N GLN A 274 23.73 -6.19 18.31
CA GLN A 274 24.64 -5.59 17.34
C GLN A 274 23.85 -5.18 16.10
N GLU A 275 24.13 -3.99 15.59
CA GLU A 275 23.54 -3.43 14.38
C GLU A 275 24.63 -3.20 13.33
N ASP A 276 24.42 -3.74 12.14
CA ASP A 276 25.32 -3.58 11.01
C ASP A 276 24.66 -2.69 9.94
N SER A 277 25.41 -1.71 9.45
CA SER A 277 25.03 -0.87 8.31
C SER A 277 26.01 -1.13 7.19
N LEU A 278 25.54 -1.81 6.14
CA LEU A 278 26.35 -2.35 5.05
C LEU A 278 25.86 -1.83 3.68
N LEU A 279 26.73 -1.90 2.69
CA LEU A 279 26.44 -1.57 1.30
C LEU A 279 26.89 -2.71 0.40
N PHE A 280 26.04 -3.12 -0.55
CA PHE A 280 26.44 -3.98 -1.66
C PHE A 280 27.44 -3.25 -2.55
N SER A 281 28.58 -3.89 -2.82
CA SER A 281 29.57 -3.42 -3.79
C SER A 281 30.03 -4.57 -4.69
N GLY A 282 30.82 -4.25 -5.73
CA GLY A 282 31.35 -5.25 -6.67
C GLY A 282 30.26 -6.12 -7.31
N GLU A 283 29.23 -5.51 -7.90
CA GLU A 283 28.08 -6.20 -8.50
C GLU A 283 27.33 -7.13 -7.53
N GLY A 284 27.32 -6.75 -6.25
CA GLY A 284 26.70 -7.52 -5.18
C GLY A 284 27.53 -8.71 -4.69
N GLN A 285 28.77 -8.88 -5.13
CA GLN A 285 29.66 -9.93 -4.61
C GLN A 285 30.38 -9.52 -3.31
N ARG A 286 30.24 -8.25 -2.90
CA ARG A 286 30.86 -7.71 -1.69
C ARG A 286 29.83 -6.95 -0.84
N LEU A 287 30.07 -6.94 0.46
CA LEU A 287 29.37 -6.12 1.44
C LEU A 287 30.42 -5.33 2.21
N GLU A 288 30.22 -4.03 2.37
CA GLU A 288 31.16 -3.17 3.07
C GLU A 288 30.40 -2.21 3.97
N GLY A 289 30.86 -2.00 5.19
CA GLY A 289 30.19 -1.10 6.11
C GLY A 289 30.72 -1.18 7.52
N THR A 290 29.85 -0.93 8.48
CA THR A 290 30.22 -0.79 9.90
C THR A 290 29.25 -1.53 10.79
N PHE A 291 29.69 -1.85 12.01
CA PHE A 291 28.82 -2.29 13.08
C PHE A 291 28.95 -1.40 14.31
N VAL A 292 27.88 -1.40 15.11
CA VAL A 292 27.87 -0.92 16.48
C VAL A 292 27.18 -1.96 17.35
N ASN A 293 27.61 -2.11 18.60
CA ASN A 293 26.95 -3.01 19.54
C ASN A 293 26.72 -2.37 20.91
N THR A 294 25.81 -2.97 21.65
CA THR A 294 25.39 -2.52 23.00
C THR A 294 26.50 -2.56 24.05
N ALA A 295 27.61 -3.27 23.81
CA ALA A 295 28.79 -3.26 24.67
C ALA A 295 29.74 -2.07 24.37
N GLY A 296 29.36 -1.17 23.45
CA GLY A 296 30.16 -0.03 23.02
C GLY A 296 31.20 -0.36 21.94
N GLY A 297 31.18 -1.59 21.43
CA GLY A 297 32.02 -2.02 20.31
C GLY A 297 31.54 -1.40 19.01
N TRP A 298 32.49 -1.01 18.17
CA TRP A 298 32.23 -0.47 16.84
C TRP A 298 33.39 -0.83 15.92
N GLY A 299 33.16 -0.79 14.62
CA GLY A 299 34.22 -1.09 13.67
C GLY A 299 33.72 -1.28 12.26
N SER A 300 34.59 -1.81 11.41
CA SER A 300 34.29 -2.06 10.00
C SER A 300 34.01 -3.54 9.74
N ILE A 301 33.13 -3.78 8.77
CA ILE A 301 32.80 -5.10 8.23
C ILE A 301 33.09 -5.08 6.74
N THR A 302 33.79 -6.12 6.29
CA THR A 302 33.88 -6.45 4.86
C THR A 302 33.44 -7.89 4.66
N GLY A 303 32.57 -8.12 3.69
CA GLY A 303 32.04 -9.42 3.33
C GLY A 303 32.35 -9.73 1.88
N LYS A 304 32.83 -10.94 1.61
CA LYS A 304 32.97 -11.49 0.25
C LYS A 304 32.05 -12.68 0.10
N ARG A 305 31.19 -12.68 -0.93
CA ARG A 305 30.35 -13.83 -1.23
C ARG A 305 31.21 -15.01 -1.70
N THR A 306 31.05 -16.16 -1.09
CA THR A 306 31.77 -17.40 -1.42
C THR A 306 30.87 -18.44 -2.08
N ALA A 307 29.56 -18.39 -1.84
CA ALA A 307 28.56 -19.19 -2.53
C ALA A 307 27.26 -18.40 -2.70
N THR A 308 26.59 -18.57 -3.83
CA THR A 308 25.23 -18.05 -4.05
C THR A 308 24.20 -19.10 -3.68
N CYS A 309 22.99 -18.68 -3.33
CA CYS A 309 21.89 -19.62 -3.19
C CYS A 309 21.53 -20.20 -4.56
N THR A 310 21.43 -21.52 -4.65
CA THR A 310 20.81 -22.19 -5.80
C THR A 310 19.30 -22.09 -5.64
N GLY A 311 18.62 -21.40 -6.55
CA GLY A 311 17.16 -21.38 -6.56
C GLY A 311 16.59 -22.80 -6.75
N GLU A 312 15.45 -23.09 -6.13
CA GLU A 312 14.61 -24.19 -6.59
C GLU A 312 14.21 -23.90 -8.05
N GLY A 313 14.78 -24.67 -8.97
CA GLY A 313 14.75 -24.42 -10.40
C GLY A 313 16.05 -23.77 -10.86
N GLY A 314 16.93 -24.56 -11.48
CA GLY A 314 18.25 -24.17 -11.96
C GLY A 314 18.27 -23.16 -13.11
N ASP A 315 17.61 -22.02 -12.94
CA ASP A 315 17.77 -20.87 -13.82
C ASP A 315 18.91 -20.00 -13.29
N LYS A 316 19.87 -19.72 -14.18
CA LYS A 316 20.95 -18.75 -13.93
C LYS A 316 20.34 -17.43 -13.43
N PRO A 317 21.00 -16.74 -12.48
CA PRO A 317 20.56 -15.41 -12.09
C PRO A 317 20.49 -14.52 -13.33
N ALA A 318 19.33 -13.89 -13.54
CA ALA A 318 19.18 -12.86 -14.57
C ALA A 318 20.29 -11.82 -14.36
N SER A 319 21.10 -11.58 -15.40
CA SER A 319 22.12 -10.56 -15.36
C SER A 319 21.47 -9.23 -14.99
N ALA A 320 22.02 -8.55 -13.97
CA ALA A 320 21.55 -7.23 -13.58
C ALA A 320 21.49 -6.30 -14.82
N PRO A 321 20.47 -5.45 -14.96
CA PRO A 321 20.42 -4.49 -16.05
C PRO A 321 21.62 -3.55 -15.92
N ARG A 322 22.46 -3.50 -16.97
CA ARG A 322 23.51 -2.50 -17.13
C ARG A 322 22.89 -1.11 -16.99
N ARG A 323 23.27 -0.37 -15.94
CA ARG A 323 22.97 1.07 -15.88
C ARG A 323 23.78 1.74 -16.99
N HIS A 324 23.09 2.25 -18.01
CA HIS A 324 23.68 3.25 -18.88
C HIS A 324 23.74 4.56 -18.10
N HIS A 325 24.96 5.01 -17.82
CA HIS A 325 25.19 6.39 -17.43
C HIS A 325 24.97 7.27 -18.67
N HIS A 326 23.99 8.15 -18.59
CA HIS A 326 23.92 9.35 -19.43
C HIS A 326 24.58 10.50 -18.68
#